data_AF-A0A7C5PP04-F1
#
_entry.id   AF-A0A7C5PP04-F1
#
_cell.length_a   1.000
_cell.length_b   1.000
_cell.length_c   1.000
_cell.angle_alpha   90.00
_cell.angle_beta   90.00
_cell.angle_gamma   90.00
#
_symmetry.space_group_name_H-M   'P 1'
#
loop_
_entity.id
_entity.type
_entity.pdbx_description
1 polymer ?
#
loop_
_entity_poly.entity_id
_entity_poly.type
_entity_poly.pdbx_seq_one_letter_code
_entity_poly.pdbx_strand_id
1 'polypeptide(L)'
;LPFEIGNENLENFINCGYDHLRITPNPEVGRKLSKICFIEYGQPLMAWIIAVQTVTFRISVLFNIPLIMFGEEGEVEYGGSSALKDVPFYDVEFSIKVYLSGIDPRQFAKEFSEKELYWWLYPSEEELRKVNLEIAHWSYFENWDSYLHYLIAKEKCGLKEMEQRCIGTYNNFAQTDTCLYDLHCYLMYLKFGFGRCTQDVGIDIRRGALTREQGLNLVKAYDGEYPEPFIEKYLEYFRMTKEEFDAVLDKFANKNLFRKEKGRWIPTFEPH
;
A
#
# COMPACT_ATOMS: atom_id res chain seq x y z
N LEU A 1 -10.85 7.95 7.15
CA LEU A 1 -10.60 7.01 6.04
C LEU A 1 -10.44 5.55 6.46
N PRO A 2 -10.07 5.16 7.71
CA PRO A 2 -10.01 3.74 8.02
C PRO A 2 -11.40 3.10 7.96
N PHE A 3 -11.45 1.81 7.63
CA PHE A 3 -12.66 1.01 7.79
C PHE A 3 -12.77 0.51 9.23
N GLU A 4 -14.01 0.31 9.70
CA GLU A 4 -14.26 -0.21 11.05
C GLU A 4 -13.66 -1.61 11.24
N ILE A 5 -13.78 -2.46 10.21
CA ILE A 5 -13.25 -3.82 10.23
C ILE A 5 -11.73 -3.88 10.43
N GLY A 6 -10.97 -2.90 9.93
CA GLY A 6 -9.53 -2.83 10.16
C GLY A 6 -9.20 -2.64 11.65
N ASN A 7 -9.95 -1.79 12.35
CA ASN A 7 -9.78 -1.63 13.80
C ASN A 7 -10.21 -2.89 14.56
N GLU A 8 -11.32 -3.51 14.16
CA GLU A 8 -11.80 -4.75 14.76
C GLU A 8 -10.77 -5.89 14.58
N ASN A 9 -10.20 -6.04 13.39
CA ASN A 9 -9.17 -7.02 13.10
C ASN A 9 -7.90 -6.78 13.91
N LEU A 10 -7.50 -5.52 14.09
CA LEU A 10 -6.39 -5.17 14.96
C LEU A 10 -6.66 -5.54 16.43
N GLU A 11 -7.87 -5.24 16.92
CA GLU A 11 -8.28 -5.62 18.28
C GLU A 11 -8.31 -7.14 18.46
N ASN A 12 -8.84 -7.89 17.49
CA ASN A 12 -8.87 -9.35 17.52
C ASN A 12 -7.45 -9.93 17.59
N PHE A 13 -6.52 -9.40 16.78
CA PHE A 13 -5.12 -9.78 16.83
C PHE A 13 -4.49 -9.53 18.21
N ILE A 14 -4.66 -8.33 18.77
CA ILE A 14 -4.12 -8.00 20.10
C ILE A 14 -4.70 -8.92 21.18
N ASN A 15 -6.00 -9.22 21.11
CA ASN A 15 -6.69 -10.09 22.06
C ASN A 15 -6.24 -11.56 22.03
N CYS A 16 -5.39 -11.95 21.06
CA CYS A 16 -4.73 -13.25 21.06
C CYS A 16 -3.55 -13.34 22.04
N GLY A 17 -3.21 -12.24 22.71
CA GLY A 17 -2.16 -12.19 23.72
C GLY A 17 -0.80 -11.75 23.18
N TYR A 18 -0.76 -11.09 22.02
CA TYR A 18 0.47 -10.50 21.49
C TYR A 18 0.72 -9.12 22.08
N ASP A 19 1.98 -8.86 22.44
CA ASP A 19 2.43 -7.50 22.74
C ASP A 19 2.39 -6.66 21.46
N HIS A 20 1.80 -5.46 21.57
CA HIS A 20 1.55 -4.61 20.41
C HIS A 20 1.93 -3.16 20.69
N LEU A 21 2.72 -2.58 19.78
CA LEU A 21 3.08 -1.17 19.77
C LEU A 21 2.43 -0.48 18.57
N ARG A 22 1.55 0.50 18.85
CA ARG A 22 0.94 1.35 17.82
C ARG A 22 1.54 2.74 17.83
N ILE A 23 2.02 3.19 16.68
CA ILE A 23 2.38 4.59 16.46
C ILE A 23 1.30 5.23 15.58
N THR A 24 0.72 6.33 16.05
CA THR A 24 -0.18 7.17 15.26
C THR A 24 0.54 8.50 15.00
N PRO A 25 1.14 8.70 13.81
CA PRO A 25 1.78 9.96 13.45
C PRO A 25 0.77 11.12 13.44
N ASN A 26 1.27 12.37 13.45
CA ASN A 26 0.40 13.56 13.43
C ASN A 26 -0.56 13.52 12.22
N PRO A 27 -1.89 13.41 12.43
CA PRO A 27 -2.82 13.19 11.34
C PRO A 27 -2.91 14.37 10.37
N GLU A 28 -2.63 15.60 10.81
CA GLU A 28 -2.63 16.78 9.95
C GLU A 28 -1.41 16.81 9.02
N VAL A 29 -0.24 16.39 9.52
CA VAL A 29 0.98 16.23 8.71
C VAL A 29 0.75 15.12 7.68
N GLY A 30 0.27 13.94 8.13
CA GLY A 30 -0.04 12.83 7.23
C GLY A 30 -1.04 13.21 6.14
N ARG A 31 -2.11 13.92 6.48
CA ARG A 31 -3.11 14.42 5.53
C ARG A 31 -2.51 15.35 4.47
N LYS A 32 -1.73 16.35 4.90
CA LYS A 32 -1.07 17.29 3.98
C LYS A 32 -0.04 16.59 3.10
N LEU A 33 0.78 15.70 3.66
CA LEU A 33 1.77 14.93 2.92
C LEU A 33 1.11 14.01 1.89
N SER A 34 0.04 13.31 2.27
CA SER A 34 -0.76 12.50 1.35
C SER A 34 -1.36 13.34 0.22
N LYS A 35 -1.84 14.57 0.53
CA LYS A 35 -2.34 15.50 -0.50
C LYS A 35 -1.23 15.90 -1.49
N ILE A 36 -0.05 16.28 -0.98
CA ILE A 36 1.11 16.62 -1.81
C ILE A 36 1.45 15.44 -2.72
N CYS A 37 1.54 14.22 -2.17
CA CYS A 37 1.91 13.04 -2.95
C CYS A 37 0.82 12.61 -3.94
N PHE A 38 -0.46 12.82 -3.61
CA PHE A 38 -1.56 12.63 -4.55
C PHE A 38 -1.43 13.57 -5.74
N ILE A 39 -1.22 14.88 -5.51
CA ILE A 39 -1.14 15.90 -6.56
C ILE A 39 0.14 15.74 -7.40
N GLU A 40 1.29 15.55 -6.75
CA GLU A 40 2.59 15.57 -7.43
C GLU A 40 2.97 14.24 -8.05
N TYR A 41 2.63 13.14 -7.40
CA TYR A 41 3.07 11.79 -7.78
C TYR A 41 1.93 10.84 -8.11
N GLY A 42 0.66 11.21 -7.87
CA GLY A 42 -0.48 10.32 -8.04
C GLY A 42 -0.37 9.13 -7.07
N GLN A 43 0.06 9.40 -5.84
CA GLN A 43 0.26 8.40 -4.79
C GLN A 43 -0.39 8.87 -3.48
N PRO A 44 -1.72 8.67 -3.33
CA PRO A 44 -2.50 9.18 -2.20
C PRO A 44 -2.19 8.50 -0.86
N LEU A 45 -1.58 7.31 -0.91
CA LEU A 45 -1.21 6.51 0.26
C LEU A 45 0.23 6.76 0.73
N MET A 46 1.01 7.59 0.02
CA MET A 46 2.47 7.69 0.23
C MET A 46 2.86 8.13 1.65
N ALA A 47 2.07 8.98 2.32
CA ALA A 47 2.39 9.33 3.71
C ALA A 47 2.30 8.15 4.67
N TRP A 48 1.41 7.20 4.39
CA TRP A 48 1.32 5.96 5.16
C TRP A 48 2.47 5.02 4.80
N ILE A 49 2.78 4.86 3.51
CA ILE A 49 3.89 4.01 3.04
C ILE A 49 5.23 4.48 3.63
N ILE A 50 5.50 5.79 3.61
CA ILE A 50 6.68 6.37 4.25
C ILE A 50 6.68 6.02 5.74
N ALA A 51 5.57 6.27 6.45
CA ALA A 51 5.50 6.01 7.89
C ALA A 51 5.72 4.53 8.23
N VAL A 52 5.20 3.58 7.45
CA VAL A 52 5.44 2.13 7.66
C VAL A 52 6.94 1.82 7.63
N GLN A 53 7.68 2.39 6.67
CA GLN A 53 9.12 2.21 6.60
C GLN A 53 9.83 2.97 7.74
N THR A 54 9.61 4.28 7.86
CA THR A 54 10.42 5.10 8.77
C THR A 54 10.15 4.84 10.24
N VAL A 55 8.91 4.51 10.62
CA VAL A 55 8.57 4.16 12.00
C VAL A 55 9.27 2.87 12.40
N THR A 56 9.23 1.82 11.57
CA THR A 56 9.85 0.53 11.93
C THR A 56 11.36 0.66 12.15
N PHE A 57 12.06 1.40 11.28
CA PHE A 57 13.48 1.72 11.45
C PHE A 57 13.74 2.50 12.74
N ARG A 58 12.87 3.46 13.08
CA ARG A 58 12.98 4.24 14.33
C ARG A 58 12.76 3.41 15.57
N ILE A 59 11.75 2.52 15.57
CA ILE A 59 11.49 1.62 16.68
C ILE A 59 12.70 0.70 16.91
N SER A 60 13.34 0.21 15.83
CA SER A 60 14.58 -0.55 15.96
C SER A 60 15.67 0.24 16.69
N VAL A 61 15.86 1.52 16.37
CA VAL A 61 16.80 2.40 17.07
C VAL A 61 16.40 2.65 18.53
N LEU A 62 15.13 3.00 18.78
CA LEU A 62 14.65 3.38 20.10
C LEU A 62 14.71 2.23 21.11
N PHE A 63 14.48 1.00 20.66
CA PHE A 63 14.44 -0.20 21.51
C PHE A 63 15.68 -1.10 21.35
N ASN A 64 16.66 -0.67 20.55
CA ASN A 64 17.85 -1.46 20.23
C ASN A 64 17.51 -2.86 19.70
N ILE A 65 16.63 -2.92 18.70
CA ILE A 65 16.17 -4.16 18.07
C ILE A 65 16.95 -4.37 16.76
N PRO A 66 17.82 -5.38 16.66
CA PRO A 66 18.70 -5.59 15.51
C PRO A 66 18.01 -6.23 14.30
N LEU A 67 16.74 -6.65 14.42
CA LEU A 67 16.03 -7.32 13.34
C LEU A 67 14.63 -6.73 13.14
N ILE A 68 14.29 -6.38 11.91
CA ILE A 68 12.92 -6.10 11.47
C ILE A 68 12.52 -7.19 10.46
N MET A 69 11.32 -7.74 10.63
CA MET A 69 10.74 -8.74 9.73
C MET A 69 9.39 -8.25 9.22
N PHE A 70 9.31 -7.97 7.92
CA PHE A 70 8.05 -7.73 7.21
C PHE A 70 7.49 -9.04 6.68
N GLY A 71 6.22 -9.06 6.26
CA GLY A 71 5.61 -10.26 5.68
C GLY A 71 6.08 -10.52 4.25
N GLU A 72 5.78 -9.60 3.36
CA GLU A 72 5.89 -9.77 1.91
C GLU A 72 6.91 -8.83 1.26
N GLU A 73 7.81 -9.37 0.45
CA GLU A 73 8.66 -8.61 -0.46
C GLU A 73 7.90 -8.41 -1.78
N GLY A 74 7.24 -7.27 -1.90
CA GLY A 74 6.31 -7.02 -3.00
C GLY A 74 6.97 -6.97 -4.39
N GLU A 75 8.25 -6.63 -4.50
CA GLU A 75 8.88 -6.55 -5.82
C GLU A 75 9.06 -7.93 -6.45
N VAL A 76 9.56 -8.89 -5.69
CA VAL A 76 9.76 -10.27 -6.14
C VAL A 76 8.42 -10.98 -6.32
N GLU A 77 7.46 -10.74 -5.41
CA GLU A 77 6.16 -11.42 -5.43
C GLU A 77 5.21 -10.86 -6.51
N TYR A 78 5.25 -9.56 -6.81
CA TYR A 78 4.32 -8.94 -7.77
C TYR A 78 4.92 -8.66 -9.15
N GLY A 79 6.14 -9.15 -9.43
CA GLY A 79 6.77 -9.02 -10.75
C GLY A 79 7.45 -7.67 -11.01
N GLY A 80 7.87 -7.00 -9.93
CA GLY A 80 8.76 -5.84 -9.96
C GLY A 80 10.24 -6.22 -10.04
N SER A 81 11.07 -5.57 -9.23
CA SER A 81 12.51 -5.81 -9.15
C SER A 81 12.87 -7.22 -8.63
N SER A 82 13.90 -7.82 -9.21
CA SER A 82 14.49 -9.08 -8.71
C SER A 82 15.68 -8.88 -7.79
N ALA A 83 15.96 -7.63 -7.38
CA ALA A 83 17.16 -7.27 -6.61
C ALA A 83 17.28 -7.99 -5.26
N LEU A 84 16.15 -8.33 -4.62
CA LEU A 84 16.12 -9.05 -3.34
C LEU A 84 15.79 -10.54 -3.48
N LYS A 85 15.72 -11.06 -4.72
CA LYS A 85 15.33 -12.47 -4.95
C LYS A 85 16.23 -13.45 -4.19
N ASP A 86 17.54 -13.21 -4.22
CA ASP A 86 18.54 -14.06 -3.57
C ASP A 86 19.28 -13.30 -2.45
N VAL A 87 18.76 -12.14 -2.02
CA VAL A 87 19.34 -11.26 -0.99
C VAL A 87 18.29 -10.98 0.09
N PRO A 88 18.48 -11.47 1.34
CA PRO A 88 17.44 -11.38 2.37
C PRO A 88 17.26 -9.98 2.95
N PHE A 89 18.29 -9.14 2.86
CA PHE A 89 18.37 -7.87 3.58
C PHE A 89 18.40 -6.67 2.65
N TYR A 90 17.77 -5.58 3.09
CA TYR A 90 17.79 -4.29 2.40
C TYR A 90 18.05 -3.13 3.37
N ASP A 91 18.45 -1.98 2.83
CA ASP A 91 18.82 -0.79 3.58
C ASP A 91 17.91 0.42 3.29
N VAL A 92 18.24 1.56 3.89
CA VAL A 92 17.50 2.82 3.69
C VAL A 92 17.50 3.25 2.22
N GLU A 93 18.61 3.07 1.50
CA GLU A 93 18.72 3.48 0.10
C GLU A 93 17.77 2.64 -0.76
N PHE A 94 17.77 1.32 -0.57
CA PHE A 94 16.84 0.42 -1.24
C PHE A 94 15.39 0.80 -0.91
N SER A 95 15.09 1.04 0.37
CA SER A 95 13.74 1.42 0.80
C SER A 95 13.25 2.70 0.12
N ILE A 96 14.08 3.75 0.06
CA ILE A 96 13.72 4.99 -0.64
C ILE A 96 13.52 4.72 -2.13
N LYS A 97 14.47 4.03 -2.77
CA LYS A 97 14.45 3.81 -4.22
C LYS A 97 13.25 2.98 -4.67
N VAL A 98 12.93 1.93 -3.93
CA VAL A 98 11.96 0.90 -4.31
C VAL A 98 10.63 1.15 -3.60
N TYR A 99 10.56 0.98 -2.28
CA TYR A 99 9.30 1.05 -1.54
C TYR A 99 8.71 2.46 -1.46
N LEU A 100 9.54 3.51 -1.50
CA LEU A 100 9.08 4.89 -1.56
C LEU A 100 9.07 5.44 -2.99
N SER A 101 9.25 4.61 -4.02
CA SER A 101 9.27 5.03 -5.44
C SER A 101 10.27 6.16 -5.74
N GLY A 102 11.40 6.19 -5.03
CA GLY A 102 12.41 7.25 -5.12
C GLY A 102 12.06 8.54 -4.36
N ILE A 103 10.91 8.60 -3.67
CA ILE A 103 10.49 9.78 -2.91
C ILE A 103 11.24 9.79 -1.57
N ASP A 104 12.33 10.54 -1.53
CA ASP A 104 13.06 10.78 -0.29
C ASP A 104 12.24 11.67 0.67
N PRO A 105 11.87 11.20 1.87
CA PRO A 105 11.06 11.99 2.80
C PRO A 105 11.70 13.31 3.26
N ARG A 106 13.04 13.45 3.16
CA ARG A 106 13.75 14.69 3.50
C ARG A 106 13.30 15.87 2.64
N GLN A 107 12.79 15.62 1.44
CA GLN A 107 12.30 16.68 0.55
C GLN A 107 11.13 17.46 1.15
N PHE A 108 10.38 16.86 2.07
CA PHE A 108 9.22 17.48 2.72
C PHE A 108 9.61 18.50 3.80
N ALA A 109 10.90 18.64 4.13
CA ALA A 109 11.39 19.66 5.05
C ALA A 109 11.15 21.11 4.57
N LYS A 110 10.74 21.29 3.30
CA LYS A 110 10.29 22.58 2.75
C LYS A 110 8.91 22.99 3.26
N GLU A 111 8.07 22.02 3.63
CA GLU A 111 6.66 22.21 3.99
C GLU A 111 6.41 21.99 5.49
N PHE A 112 7.29 21.25 6.16
CA PHE A 112 7.14 20.84 7.55
C PHE A 112 8.45 20.99 8.32
N SER A 113 8.35 21.24 9.62
CA SER A 113 9.51 21.20 10.50
C SER A 113 10.02 19.77 10.69
N GLU A 114 11.29 19.63 11.05
CA GLU A 114 11.91 18.33 11.36
C GLU A 114 11.15 17.59 12.48
N LYS A 115 10.65 18.33 13.48
CA LYS A 115 9.84 17.76 14.57
C LYS A 115 8.51 17.19 14.06
N GLU A 116 7.86 17.86 13.13
CA GLU A 116 6.62 17.37 12.51
C GLU A 116 6.87 16.13 11.65
N LEU A 117 8.03 16.08 10.98
CA LEU A 117 8.44 14.96 10.14
C LEU A 117 9.12 13.83 10.91
N TYR A 118 9.22 13.91 12.25
CA TYR A 118 9.95 12.91 13.04
C TYR A 118 9.56 11.48 12.63
N TRP A 119 8.28 11.17 12.56
CA TRP A 119 7.82 9.82 12.17
C TRP A 119 7.91 9.49 10.67
N TRP A 120 8.22 10.46 9.81
CA TRP A 120 8.36 10.32 8.36
C TRP A 120 9.79 10.38 7.85
N LEU A 121 10.78 10.66 8.69
CA LEU A 121 12.19 10.62 8.32
C LEU A 121 12.78 9.28 8.74
N TYR A 122 13.81 8.78 8.06
CA TYR A 122 14.61 7.67 8.59
C TYR A 122 15.48 8.13 9.77
N PRO A 123 15.89 7.23 10.67
CA PRO A 123 17.02 7.50 11.57
C PRO A 123 18.30 7.81 10.77
N SER A 124 19.27 8.44 11.41
CA SER A 124 20.58 8.67 10.83
C SER A 124 21.35 7.35 10.63
N GLU A 125 22.28 7.34 9.68
CA GLU A 125 23.15 6.18 9.49
C GLU A 125 23.95 5.81 10.74
N GLU A 126 24.34 6.79 11.56
CA GLU A 126 25.06 6.54 12.81
C GLU A 126 24.20 5.78 13.81
N GLU A 127 22.92 6.16 13.94
CA GLU A 127 21.96 5.45 14.80
C GLU A 127 21.73 4.01 14.30
N LEU A 128 21.54 3.82 13.00
CA LEU A 128 21.34 2.49 12.41
C LEU A 128 22.57 1.59 12.57
N ARG A 129 23.79 2.15 12.39
CA ARG A 129 25.04 1.42 12.60
C ARG A 129 25.21 0.94 14.04
N LYS A 130 24.74 1.69 15.04
CA LYS A 130 24.85 1.30 16.47
C LYS A 130 23.99 0.08 16.81
N VAL A 131 22.84 -0.06 16.16
CA VAL A 131 21.91 -1.18 16.39
C VAL A 131 22.32 -2.43 15.59
N ASN A 132 23.13 -2.26 14.54
CA ASN A 132 23.46 -3.32 13.57
C ASN A 132 22.19 -3.97 13.00
N LEU A 133 21.33 -3.12 12.44
CA LEU A 133 20.00 -3.50 11.96
C LEU A 133 20.06 -4.33 10.67
N GLU A 134 19.38 -5.48 10.70
CA GLU A 134 19.01 -6.29 9.54
C GLU A 134 17.50 -6.20 9.31
N ILE A 135 17.08 -6.07 8.05
CA ILE A 135 15.68 -5.92 7.68
C ILE A 135 15.36 -6.90 6.57
N ALA A 136 14.42 -7.80 6.81
CA ALA A 136 14.06 -8.86 5.88
C ALA A 136 12.55 -8.96 5.69
N HIS A 137 12.16 -9.77 4.72
CA HIS A 137 10.79 -10.20 4.49
C HIS A 137 10.68 -11.71 4.72
N TRP A 138 9.61 -12.13 5.39
CA TRP A 138 9.35 -13.55 5.66
C TRP A 138 9.22 -14.37 4.38
N SER A 139 8.61 -13.77 3.35
CA SER A 139 8.50 -14.32 1.99
C SER A 139 9.82 -14.72 1.31
N TYR A 140 10.97 -14.23 1.79
CA TYR A 140 12.27 -14.74 1.33
C TYR A 140 12.54 -16.18 1.82
N PHE A 141 12.05 -16.52 3.02
CA PHE A 141 12.32 -17.80 3.68
C PHE A 141 11.22 -18.84 3.45
N GLU A 142 9.99 -18.39 3.21
CA GLU A 142 8.81 -19.22 2.98
C GLU A 142 8.00 -18.67 1.82
N ASN A 143 7.35 -19.54 1.05
CA ASN A 143 6.50 -19.09 -0.05
C ASN A 143 5.37 -18.19 0.44
N TRP A 144 5.17 -17.06 -0.22
CA TRP A 144 4.05 -16.17 0.09
C TRP A 144 2.73 -16.71 -0.49
N ASP A 145 1.79 -17.07 0.39
CA ASP A 145 0.40 -17.38 0.04
C ASP A 145 -0.55 -16.54 0.92
N SER A 146 -1.05 -15.44 0.34
CA SER A 146 -1.93 -14.51 1.04
C SER A 146 -3.24 -15.14 1.51
N TYR A 147 -3.76 -16.14 0.78
CA TYR A 147 -4.99 -16.83 1.16
C TYR A 147 -4.76 -17.79 2.33
N LEU A 148 -3.65 -18.53 2.32
CA LEU A 148 -3.25 -19.37 3.46
C LEU A 148 -3.04 -18.52 4.72
N HIS A 149 -2.32 -17.40 4.62
CA HIS A 149 -2.12 -16.49 5.74
C HIS A 149 -3.44 -15.91 6.26
N TYR A 150 -4.36 -15.54 5.37
CA TYR A 150 -5.71 -15.12 5.75
C TYR A 150 -6.45 -16.21 6.54
N LEU A 151 -6.43 -17.47 6.09
CA LEU A 151 -7.09 -18.58 6.78
C LEU A 151 -6.49 -18.80 8.18
N ILE A 152 -5.17 -18.75 8.30
CA ILE A 152 -4.47 -18.87 9.59
C ILE A 152 -4.85 -17.71 10.51
N ALA A 153 -4.79 -16.46 10.02
CA ALA A 153 -5.16 -15.29 10.82
C ALA A 153 -6.64 -15.31 11.23
N LYS A 154 -7.52 -15.82 10.38
CA LYS A 154 -8.94 -16.00 10.71
C LYS A 154 -9.14 -17.05 11.80
N GLU A 155 -8.53 -18.22 11.65
CA GLU A 155 -8.66 -19.33 12.60
C GLU A 155 -8.01 -19.01 13.96
N LYS A 156 -6.80 -18.43 13.92
CA LYS A 156 -5.99 -18.21 15.13
C LYS A 156 -6.21 -16.86 15.77
N CYS A 157 -6.50 -15.84 14.97
CA CYS A 157 -6.56 -14.45 15.41
C CYS A 157 -7.90 -13.76 15.21
N GLY A 158 -8.94 -14.48 14.78
CA GLY A 158 -10.27 -13.91 14.60
C GLY A 158 -10.37 -12.84 13.51
N LEU A 159 -9.46 -12.87 12.52
CA LEU A 159 -9.54 -11.98 11.36
C LEU A 159 -10.89 -12.14 10.65
N LYS A 160 -11.54 -11.01 10.38
CA LYS A 160 -12.82 -10.90 9.70
C LYS A 160 -12.66 -10.30 8.31
N GLU A 161 -13.53 -10.73 7.40
CA GLU A 161 -13.66 -10.19 6.06
C GLU A 161 -14.77 -9.16 5.97
N MET A 162 -14.67 -8.28 4.96
CA MET A 162 -15.77 -7.39 4.63
C MET A 162 -16.97 -8.18 4.11
N GLU A 163 -18.18 -7.68 4.38
CA GLU A 163 -19.42 -8.28 3.86
C GLU A 163 -19.46 -8.29 2.33
N GLN A 164 -18.81 -7.32 1.69
CA GLN A 164 -18.71 -7.18 0.25
C GLN A 164 -17.24 -7.28 -0.18
N ARG A 165 -17.03 -7.61 -1.45
CA ARG A 165 -15.69 -7.56 -2.07
C ARG A 165 -15.07 -6.18 -1.94
N CYS A 166 -13.75 -6.13 -1.91
CA CYS A 166 -13.01 -4.89 -2.01
C CYS A 166 -13.20 -4.28 -3.41
N ILE A 167 -13.13 -2.96 -3.49
CA ILE A 167 -13.20 -2.26 -4.77
C ILE A 167 -11.98 -2.64 -5.61
N GLY A 168 -12.21 -2.92 -6.89
CA GLY A 168 -11.16 -3.25 -7.84
C GLY A 168 -10.71 -4.70 -7.81
N THR A 169 -11.35 -5.61 -7.06
CA THR A 169 -11.02 -7.04 -7.04
C THR A 169 -12.21 -7.91 -6.58
N TYR A 170 -12.02 -9.23 -6.55
CA TYR A 170 -13.00 -10.25 -6.16
C TYR A 170 -12.89 -10.68 -4.69
N ASN A 171 -11.77 -10.46 -4.01
CA ASN A 171 -11.59 -10.81 -2.60
C ASN A 171 -12.16 -9.74 -1.65
N ASN A 172 -12.40 -10.11 -0.39
CA ASN A 172 -12.98 -9.26 0.66
C ASN A 172 -12.16 -9.25 1.97
N PHE A 173 -10.97 -9.85 1.98
CA PHE A 173 -10.19 -10.06 3.20
C PHE A 173 -8.85 -9.31 3.24
N ALA A 174 -8.33 -8.89 2.09
CA ALA A 174 -7.04 -8.21 2.00
C ALA A 174 -7.23 -6.68 1.96
N GLN A 175 -6.28 -5.94 2.52
CA GLN A 175 -6.24 -4.46 2.45
C GLN A 175 -7.55 -3.81 2.91
N THR A 176 -8.16 -4.36 3.96
CA THR A 176 -9.46 -3.94 4.50
C THR A 176 -9.33 -2.86 5.57
N ASP A 177 -8.16 -2.23 5.69
CA ASP A 177 -7.85 -1.25 6.74
C ASP A 177 -8.31 0.17 6.39
N THR A 178 -8.28 0.54 5.10
CA THR A 178 -8.52 1.93 4.67
C THR A 178 -8.98 2.02 3.21
N CYS A 179 -9.94 2.92 2.96
CA CYS A 179 -10.39 3.18 1.59
C CYS A 179 -9.36 3.95 0.74
N LEU A 180 -8.25 4.45 1.32
CA LEU A 180 -7.17 5.07 0.52
C LEU A 180 -6.51 4.07 -0.43
N TYR A 181 -6.50 2.78 -0.07
CA TYR A 181 -5.92 1.74 -0.92
C TYR A 181 -6.70 1.59 -2.24
N ASP A 182 -8.02 1.73 -2.21
CA ASP A 182 -8.85 1.67 -3.43
C ASP A 182 -8.48 2.79 -4.41
N LEU A 183 -8.28 4.02 -3.91
CA LEU A 183 -7.81 5.14 -4.73
C LEU A 183 -6.38 4.94 -5.25
N HIS A 184 -5.50 4.36 -4.43
CA HIS A 184 -4.14 4.02 -4.84
C HIS A 184 -4.14 3.03 -6.02
N CYS A 185 -4.92 1.96 -5.93
CA CYS A 185 -5.05 0.95 -7.00
C CYS A 185 -5.72 1.51 -8.24
N TYR A 186 -6.73 2.38 -8.09
CA TYR A 186 -7.36 3.04 -9.24
C TYR A 186 -6.39 3.96 -9.98
N LEU A 187 -5.53 4.69 -9.27
CA LEU A 187 -4.46 5.49 -9.89
C LEU A 187 -3.40 4.63 -10.58
N MET A 188 -3.05 3.48 -10.00
CA MET A 188 -2.17 2.49 -10.65
C MET A 188 -2.78 2.05 -11.98
N TYR A 189 -4.06 1.72 -12.00
CA TYR A 189 -4.79 1.37 -13.22
C TYR A 189 -4.76 2.50 -14.26
N LEU A 190 -5.09 3.73 -13.88
CA LEU A 190 -5.06 4.88 -14.79
C LEU A 190 -3.67 5.14 -15.41
N LYS A 191 -2.59 4.84 -14.67
CA LYS A 191 -1.21 5.03 -15.14
C LYS A 191 -0.75 3.90 -16.05
N PHE A 192 -1.04 2.65 -15.69
CA PHE A 192 -0.34 1.48 -16.21
C PHE A 192 -1.24 0.44 -16.90
N GLY A 193 -2.57 0.57 -16.79
CA GLY A 193 -3.50 -0.34 -17.44
C GLY A 193 -3.79 -1.64 -16.67
N PHE A 194 -3.25 -1.80 -15.46
CA PHE A 194 -3.57 -2.91 -14.56
C PHE A 194 -3.88 -2.39 -13.15
N GLY A 195 -4.82 -3.06 -12.48
CA GLY A 195 -5.32 -2.67 -11.17
C GLY A 195 -5.08 -3.75 -10.11
N ARG A 196 -5.85 -3.65 -9.03
CA ARG A 196 -5.78 -4.55 -7.88
C ARG A 196 -6.14 -5.99 -8.25
N CYS A 197 -7.15 -6.19 -9.11
CA CYS A 197 -7.58 -7.52 -9.53
C CYS A 197 -6.45 -8.25 -10.25
N THR A 198 -5.70 -7.56 -11.11
CA THR A 198 -4.53 -8.16 -11.78
C THR A 198 -3.47 -8.64 -10.77
N GLN A 199 -3.20 -7.89 -9.70
CA GLN A 199 -2.26 -8.30 -8.66
C GLN A 199 -2.76 -9.56 -7.92
N ASP A 200 -4.01 -9.54 -7.47
CA ASP A 200 -4.62 -10.65 -6.72
C ASP A 200 -4.73 -11.93 -7.58
N VAL A 201 -5.17 -11.80 -8.83
CA VAL A 201 -5.22 -12.89 -9.81
C VAL A 201 -3.83 -13.47 -10.07
N GLY A 202 -2.80 -12.62 -10.11
CA GLY A 202 -1.42 -13.06 -10.29
C GLY A 202 -0.98 -14.06 -9.22
N ILE A 203 -1.28 -13.76 -7.95
CA ILE A 203 -1.01 -14.67 -6.82
C ILE A 203 -1.82 -15.96 -7.00
N ASP A 204 -3.12 -15.84 -7.23
CA ASP A 204 -4.02 -16.99 -7.30
C ASP A 204 -3.72 -17.94 -8.45
N ILE A 205 -3.24 -17.44 -9.59
CA ILE A 205 -2.74 -18.26 -10.70
C ILE A 205 -1.45 -18.97 -10.29
N ARG A 206 -0.47 -18.27 -9.68
CA ARG A 206 0.82 -18.88 -9.29
C ARG A 206 0.66 -19.99 -8.27
N ARG A 207 -0.27 -19.85 -7.32
CA ARG A 207 -0.58 -20.91 -6.35
C ARG A 207 -1.52 -21.99 -6.89
N GLY A 208 -1.96 -21.89 -8.15
CA GLY A 208 -2.81 -22.88 -8.82
C GLY A 208 -4.29 -22.85 -8.41
N ALA A 209 -4.74 -21.77 -7.75
CA ALA A 209 -6.14 -21.58 -7.37
C ALA A 209 -7.02 -21.09 -8.53
N LEU A 210 -6.41 -20.41 -9.52
CA LEU A 210 -7.07 -19.95 -10.73
C LEU A 210 -6.32 -20.39 -11.99
N THR A 211 -7.08 -20.68 -13.04
CA THR A 211 -6.53 -20.75 -14.41
C THR A 211 -6.35 -19.34 -14.97
N ARG A 212 -5.49 -19.19 -15.98
CA ARG A 212 -5.32 -17.92 -16.71
C ARG A 212 -6.63 -17.38 -17.27
N GLU A 213 -7.49 -18.25 -17.81
CA GLU A 213 -8.77 -17.86 -18.39
C GLU A 213 -9.73 -17.30 -17.32
N GLN A 214 -9.83 -17.98 -16.17
CA GLN A 214 -10.62 -17.48 -15.03
C GLN A 214 -10.09 -16.13 -14.53
N GLY A 215 -8.77 -16.02 -14.38
CA GLY A 215 -8.11 -14.79 -13.98
C GLY A 215 -8.41 -13.63 -14.93
N LEU A 216 -8.31 -13.86 -16.23
CA LEU A 216 -8.59 -12.84 -17.24
C LEU A 216 -10.05 -12.34 -17.17
N ASN A 217 -11.01 -13.23 -16.95
CA ASN A 217 -12.41 -12.86 -16.78
C ASN A 217 -12.62 -11.97 -15.55
N LEU A 218 -11.94 -12.25 -14.44
CA LEU A 218 -12.00 -11.43 -13.21
C LEU A 218 -11.36 -10.05 -13.43
N VAL A 219 -10.21 -9.99 -14.11
CA VAL A 219 -9.54 -8.73 -14.46
C VAL A 219 -10.46 -7.85 -15.29
N LYS A 220 -11.09 -8.40 -16.35
CA LYS A 220 -12.05 -7.65 -17.18
C LYS A 220 -13.27 -7.15 -16.40
N ALA A 221 -13.68 -7.86 -15.35
CA ALA A 221 -14.83 -7.49 -14.55
C ALA A 221 -14.53 -6.41 -13.51
N TYR A 222 -13.32 -6.41 -12.92
CA TYR A 222 -13.05 -5.65 -11.71
C TYR A 222 -11.89 -4.65 -11.81
N ASP A 223 -10.91 -4.83 -12.70
CA ASP A 223 -9.85 -3.84 -12.82
C ASP A 223 -10.39 -2.49 -13.30
N GLY A 224 -9.86 -1.42 -12.73
CA GLY A 224 -10.29 -0.06 -13.05
C GLY A 224 -11.64 0.35 -12.47
N GLU A 225 -12.20 -0.46 -11.56
CA GLU A 225 -13.39 -0.04 -10.82
C GLU A 225 -13.13 1.28 -10.09
N TYR A 226 -13.95 2.28 -10.41
CA TYR A 226 -13.85 3.59 -9.81
C TYR A 226 -14.35 3.55 -8.36
N PRO A 227 -13.61 4.10 -7.37
CA PRO A 227 -13.98 4.05 -5.95
C PRO A 227 -15.08 5.07 -5.61
N GLU A 228 -16.22 4.99 -6.31
CA GLU A 228 -17.38 5.87 -6.17
C GLU A 228 -17.85 6.03 -4.72
N PRO A 229 -17.99 4.96 -3.91
CA PRO A 229 -18.52 5.07 -2.54
C PRO A 229 -17.68 5.94 -1.60
N PHE A 230 -16.43 6.24 -1.96
CA PHE A 230 -15.47 6.90 -1.08
C PHE A 230 -15.05 8.29 -1.54
N ILE A 231 -15.60 8.79 -2.66
CA ILE A 231 -15.20 10.09 -3.22
C ILE A 231 -15.36 11.23 -2.22
N GLU A 232 -16.53 11.35 -1.58
CA GLU A 232 -16.76 12.39 -0.57
C GLU A 232 -15.76 12.32 0.58
N LYS A 233 -15.40 11.10 1.02
CA LYS A 233 -14.39 10.90 2.07
C LYS A 233 -13.01 11.39 1.60
N TYR A 234 -12.63 11.15 0.35
CA TYR A 234 -11.37 11.63 -0.20
C TYR A 234 -11.35 13.15 -0.31
N LEU A 235 -12.44 13.77 -0.80
CA LEU A 235 -12.56 15.23 -0.90
C LEU A 235 -12.44 15.89 0.48
N GLU A 236 -13.10 15.35 1.49
CA GLU A 236 -13.01 15.81 2.88
C GLU A 236 -11.58 15.67 3.42
N TYR A 237 -10.97 14.50 3.28
CA TYR A 237 -9.62 14.23 3.79
C TYR A 237 -8.57 15.13 3.13
N PHE A 238 -8.54 15.18 1.80
CA PHE A 238 -7.59 16.03 1.09
C PHE A 238 -7.95 17.52 1.17
N ARG A 239 -9.16 17.87 1.65
CA ARG A 239 -9.71 19.23 1.58
C ARG A 239 -9.57 19.77 0.16
N MET A 240 -10.20 19.07 -0.77
CA MET A 240 -10.18 19.37 -2.21
C MET A 240 -11.59 19.50 -2.72
N THR A 241 -11.79 20.33 -3.75
CA THR A 241 -13.04 20.27 -4.52
C THR A 241 -13.03 19.06 -5.45
N LYS A 242 -14.20 18.71 -5.96
CA LYS A 242 -14.33 17.60 -6.92
C LYS A 242 -13.50 17.87 -8.19
N GLU A 243 -13.47 19.13 -8.64
CA GLU A 243 -12.73 19.58 -9.82
C GLU A 243 -11.22 19.44 -9.61
N GLU A 244 -10.70 19.84 -8.45
CA GLU A 244 -9.29 19.67 -8.12
C GLU A 244 -8.90 18.20 -8.08
N PHE A 245 -9.75 17.36 -7.48
CA PHE A 245 -9.52 15.92 -7.40
C PHE A 245 -9.51 15.27 -8.79
N ASP A 246 -10.48 15.61 -9.63
CA ASP A 246 -10.56 15.08 -11.00
C ASP A 246 -9.40 15.57 -11.87
N ALA A 247 -8.92 16.80 -11.67
CA ALA A 247 -7.75 17.31 -12.36
C ALA A 247 -6.48 16.49 -12.02
N VAL A 248 -6.35 16.01 -10.78
CA VAL A 248 -5.24 15.10 -10.41
C VAL A 248 -5.38 13.76 -11.13
N LEU A 249 -6.58 13.17 -11.17
CA LEU A 249 -6.79 11.93 -11.93
C LEU A 249 -6.47 12.11 -13.41
N ASP A 250 -6.88 13.24 -14.00
CA ASP A 250 -6.61 13.57 -15.39
C ASP A 250 -5.13 13.79 -15.70
N LYS A 251 -4.37 14.31 -14.74
CA LYS A 251 -2.91 14.47 -14.84
C LYS A 251 -2.21 13.13 -14.98
N PHE A 252 -2.66 12.11 -14.24
CA PHE A 252 -2.00 10.80 -14.18
C PHE A 252 -2.58 9.74 -15.12
N ALA A 253 -3.75 9.97 -15.70
CA ALA A 253 -4.32 9.05 -16.68
C ALA A 253 -3.46 8.98 -17.95
N ASN A 254 -3.08 7.75 -18.32
CA ASN A 254 -2.32 7.48 -19.52
C ASN A 254 -3.24 7.53 -20.75
N LYS A 255 -3.16 8.63 -21.50
CA LYS A 255 -4.02 8.89 -22.67
C LYS A 255 -3.79 7.94 -23.85
N ASN A 256 -2.73 7.14 -23.83
CA ASN A 256 -2.51 6.07 -24.82
C ASN A 256 -3.30 4.79 -24.48
N LEU A 257 -3.66 4.62 -23.20
CA LEU A 257 -4.40 3.46 -22.69
C LEU A 257 -5.87 3.79 -22.40
N PHE A 258 -6.19 5.07 -22.19
CA PHE A 258 -7.51 5.50 -21.74
C PHE A 258 -8.04 6.68 -22.54
N ARG A 259 -9.37 6.72 -22.69
CA ARG A 259 -10.11 7.88 -23.19
C ARG A 259 -11.15 8.33 -22.16
N LYS A 260 -11.37 9.63 -22.06
CA LYS A 260 -12.35 10.19 -21.11
C LYS A 260 -13.72 10.31 -21.76
N GLU A 261 -14.71 9.63 -21.19
CA GLU A 261 -16.12 9.66 -21.61
C GLU A 261 -17.01 10.01 -20.43
N LYS A 262 -17.87 11.03 -20.57
CA LYS A 262 -18.82 11.47 -19.51
C LYS A 262 -18.16 11.65 -18.13
N GLY A 263 -16.92 12.15 -18.10
CA GLY A 263 -16.17 12.37 -16.87
C GLY A 263 -15.42 11.15 -16.32
N ARG A 264 -15.51 9.99 -16.97
CA ARG A 264 -14.84 8.74 -16.55
C ARG A 264 -13.77 8.31 -17.56
N TRP A 265 -12.68 7.72 -17.08
CA TRP A 265 -11.65 7.15 -17.92
C TRP A 265 -12.03 5.71 -18.28
N ILE A 266 -12.11 5.42 -19.59
CA ILE A 266 -12.49 4.13 -20.14
C ILE A 266 -11.27 3.56 -20.88
N PRO A 267 -10.90 2.29 -20.67
CA PRO A 267 -9.78 1.67 -21.38
C PRO A 267 -10.02 1.62 -22.89
N THR A 268 -8.96 1.82 -23.66
CA THR A 268 -8.93 1.62 -25.11
C THR A 268 -8.18 0.35 -25.50
N PHE A 269 -7.91 -0.52 -24.52
CA PHE A 269 -7.24 -1.80 -24.65
C PHE A 269 -8.10 -2.90 -24.03
N GLU A 270 -7.79 -4.14 -24.38
CA GLU A 270 -8.30 -5.32 -23.70
C GLU A 270 -7.21 -5.88 -22.78
N PRO A 271 -7.53 -6.24 -21.53
CA PRO A 271 -6.62 -7.00 -20.68
C PRO A 271 -6.24 -8.31 -21.38
N HIS A 272 -5.01 -8.79 -21.17
CA HIS A 272 -4.44 -9.96 -21.85
C HIS A 272 -3.83 -10.99 -20.91
#